data_AF-A0A966K0T5-F1
#
_entry.id   AF-A0A966K0T5-F1
#
_cell.length_a   1.000
_cell.length_b   1.000
_cell.length_c   1.000
_cell.angle_alpha   90.00
_cell.angle_beta   90.00
_cell.angle_gamma   90.00
#
_symmetry.space_group_name_H-M   'P 1'
#
loop_
_entity.id
_entity.type
_entity.pdbx_description
1 polymer ?
#
loop_
_entity_poly.entity_id
_entity_poly.type
_entity_poly.pdbx_seq_one_letter_code
_entity_poly.pdbx_strand_id
1 'polypeptide(L)' 'MKENLRQIAISLITQYGDEAQTIAMLRAAEYAAILNSAEWAKWEEVALLIETINQQPHDG' A
#
# COMPACT_ATOMS: atom_id res chain seq x y z
N MET A 1 10.91 9.80 -3.91
CA MET A 1 10.63 8.57 -3.12
C MET A 1 9.13 8.39 -2.90
N LYS A 2 8.42 9.36 -2.27
CA LYS A 2 6.95 9.31 -2.09
C LYS A 2 6.14 9.11 -3.37
N GLU A 3 6.57 9.72 -4.48
CA GLU A 3 5.90 9.57 -5.78
C GLU A 3 5.93 8.11 -6.29
N ASN A 4 7.00 7.35 -6.02
CA ASN A 4 7.08 5.93 -6.37
C ASN A 4 6.13 5.06 -5.53
N LEU A 5 5.94 5.39 -4.25
CA LEU A 5 5.04 4.63 -3.36
C LEU A 5 3.58 4.83 -3.74
N ARG A 6 3.22 6.06 -4.14
CA ARG A 6 1.88 6.34 -4.68
C ARG A 6 1.60 5.57 -5.96
N GLN A 7 2.57 5.44 -6.87
CA GLN A 7 2.39 4.63 -8.08
C GLN A 7 2.21 3.14 -7.76
N ILE A 8 2.93 2.62 -6.76
CA ILE A 8 2.72 1.24 -6.28
C ILE A 8 1.30 1.07 -5.72
N ALA A 9 0.83 2.00 -4.89
CA ALA A 9 -0.52 2.00 -4.34
C ALA A 9 -1.60 2.00 -5.45
N ILE A 10 -1.48 2.91 -6.43
CA ILE A 10 -2.40 2.98 -7.59
C ILE A 10 -2.37 1.68 -8.41
N SER A 11 -1.19 1.12 -8.63
CA SER A 11 -1.05 -0.13 -9.36
C SER A 11 -1.71 -1.30 -8.62
N LEU A 12 -1.61 -1.36 -7.30
CA LEU A 12 -2.28 -2.37 -6.48
C LEU A 12 -3.80 -2.21 -6.53
N ILE A 13 -4.31 -0.98 -6.37
CA ILE A 13 -5.75 -0.69 -6.50
C ILE A 13 -6.27 -1.10 -7.88
N THR A 14 -5.52 -0.80 -8.94
CA THR A 14 -5.92 -1.13 -10.31
C THR A 14 -5.96 -2.65 -10.55
N GLN A 15 -5.05 -3.41 -9.94
CA GLN A 15 -4.94 -4.87 -10.14
C GLN A 15 -5.87 -5.67 -9.23
N TYR A 16 -6.07 -5.20 -8.00
CA TYR A 16 -6.69 -5.98 -6.92
C TYR A 16 -7.90 -5.30 -6.28
N GLY A 17 -8.25 -4.08 -6.69
CA GLY A 17 -9.42 -3.36 -6.18
C GLY A 17 -9.40 -3.23 -4.66
N ASP A 18 -10.48 -3.69 -4.03
CA ASP A 18 -10.66 -3.67 -2.58
C ASP A 18 -9.60 -4.49 -1.81
N GLU A 19 -8.98 -5.49 -2.45
CA GLU A 19 -7.96 -6.34 -1.82
C GLU A 19 -6.57 -5.67 -1.78
N ALA A 20 -6.38 -4.53 -2.44
CA ALA A 20 -5.10 -3.87 -2.56
C ALA A 20 -4.46 -3.54 -1.19
N GLN A 21 -5.24 -3.05 -0.24
CA GLN A 21 -4.75 -2.72 1.11
C GLN A 21 -4.34 -3.99 1.86
N THR A 22 -5.16 -5.04 1.81
CA THR A 22 -4.86 -6.34 2.42
C THR A 22 -3.55 -6.91 1.88
N ILE A 23 -3.33 -6.85 0.57
CA ILE A 23 -2.08 -7.32 -0.06
C ILE A 23 -0.88 -6.50 0.44
N ALA A 24 -0.99 -5.18 0.53
CA ALA A 24 0.08 -4.33 1.04
C ALA A 24 0.42 -4.66 2.51
N MET A 25 -0.59 -4.92 3.34
CA MET A 25 -0.42 -5.32 4.74
C MET A 25 0.23 -6.70 4.87
N LEU A 26 -0.15 -7.67 4.03
CA LEU A 26 0.49 -9.00 4.01
C LEU A 26 1.98 -8.89 3.67
N ARG A 27 2.32 -8.07 2.66
CA ARG A 27 3.72 -7.80 2.31
C ARG A 27 4.48 -7.17 3.47
N ALA A 28 3.88 -6.19 4.16
CA ALA A 28 4.50 -5.58 5.33
C ALA A 28 4.78 -6.62 6.42
N ALA A 29 3.82 -7.51 6.71
CA ALA A 29 3.98 -8.59 7.68
C ALA A 29 5.09 -9.58 7.27
N GLU A 30 5.19 -9.96 5.99
CA GLU A 30 6.26 -10.82 5.47
C GLU A 30 7.65 -10.20 5.72
N TYR A 31 7.82 -8.90 5.42
CA TYR A 31 9.10 -8.21 5.61
C TYR A 31 9.44 -7.97 7.07
N ALA A 32 8.43 -7.73 7.92
CA ALA A 32 8.62 -7.65 9.37
C ALA A 32 9.11 -9.00 9.94
N ALA A 33 8.53 -10.12 9.48
CA ALA A 33 8.90 -11.46 9.93
C ALA A 33 10.37 -11.82 9.62
N ILE A 34 10.93 -11.28 8.53
CA ILE A 34 12.34 -11.49 8.16
C ILE A 34 13.28 -10.35 8.61
N LEU A 35 12.83 -9.49 9.54
CA LEU A 35 13.58 -8.36 10.08
C LEU A 35 14.03 -7.33 9.02
N ASN A 36 13.37 -7.28 7.87
CA ASN A 36 13.64 -6.28 6.84
C ASN A 36 12.81 -5.01 7.09
N SER A 37 13.31 -4.18 8.00
CA SER A 37 12.62 -2.96 8.44
C SER A 37 12.43 -1.92 7.32
N ALA A 38 13.32 -1.90 6.32
CA ALA A 38 13.24 -0.95 5.21
C ALA A 38 12.06 -1.26 4.28
N GLU A 39 11.92 -2.52 3.88
CA GLU A 39 10.77 -2.94 3.06
C GLU A 39 9.48 -2.95 3.89
N TRP A 40 9.52 -3.33 5.16
CA TRP A 40 8.36 -3.20 6.05
C TRP A 40 7.82 -1.77 6.07
N ALA A 41 8.65 -0.77 6.38
CA ALA A 41 8.22 0.63 6.45
C ALA A 41 7.67 1.16 5.12
N LYS A 42 8.25 0.72 4.01
CA LYS A 42 7.76 1.02 2.66
C LYS A 42 6.34 0.47 2.44
N TRP A 43 6.08 -0.78 2.79
CA TRP A 43 4.79 -1.42 2.58
C TRP A 43 3.71 -0.89 3.53
N GLU A 44 4.07 -0.50 4.75
CA GLU A 44 3.19 0.27 5.65
C GLU A 44 2.76 1.60 5.03
N GLU A 45 3.70 2.36 4.47
CA GLU A 45 3.38 3.63 3.80
C GLU A 45 2.49 3.41 2.56
N VAL A 46 2.71 2.33 1.81
CA VAL A 46 1.83 1.94 0.68
C VAL A 46 0.42 1.58 1.16
N ALA A 47 0.25 0.83 2.25
CA ALA A 47 -1.06 0.46 2.78
C ALA A 47 -1.86 1.72 3.20
N LEU A 48 -1.21 2.67 3.88
CA LEU A 48 -1.81 3.95 4.25
C LEU A 48 -2.19 4.81 3.04
N LEU A 49 -1.36 4.79 1.99
CA LEU A 49 -1.67 5.49 0.74
C LEU A 49 -2.89 4.89 0.04
N ILE A 50 -3.04 3.56 0.04
CA ILE A 50 -4.21 2.89 -0.54
C ILE A 50 -5.48 3.30 0.21
N GLU A 51 -5.46 3.25 1.54
CA GLU A 51 -6.57 3.70 2.39
C GLU A 51 -6.94 5.15 2.08
N THR A 52 -5.94 6.04 2.04
CA THR A 52 -6.13 7.46 1.73
C THR A 52 -6.76 7.67 0.36
N ILE A 53 -6.29 6.96 -0.67
CA ILE A 53 -6.81 7.07 -2.04
C ILE A 53 -8.25 6.55 -2.12
N ASN A 54 -8.55 5.42 -1.48
CA ASN A 54 -9.90 4.85 -1.46
C ASN A 54 -10.89 5.69 -0.63
N GLN A 55 -10.39 6.42 0.37
CA GLN A 55 -11.20 7.34 1.18
C GLN A 55 -11.37 8.73 0.55
N GLN A 56 -10.64 9.09 -0.52
CA GLN A 56 -10.95 10.30 -1.28
C GLN A 56 -12.28 10.06 -2.01
N PRO A 57 -13.36 10.76 -1.64
CA PRO A 57 -14.61 10.63 -2.34
C PRO A 57 -14.38 11.10 -3.78
N HIS A 58 -14.84 10.32 -4.74
CA HIS A 58 -15.24 10.91 -6.01
C HIS A 58 -16.37 11.89 -5.66
N ASP A 59 -16.05 13.19 -5.52
CA ASP A 59 -17.05 14.24 -5.61
C ASP A 59 -17.81 13.99 -6.92
N GLY A 60 -19.06 13.53 -6.78
CA GLY A 60 -19.94 13.15 -7.88
C GLY A 60 -20.46 14.34 -8.68
#